data_AF-T0YHE0-F1
#
_entry.id   AF-T0YHE0-F1
#
_cell.length_a   1.000
_cell.length_b   1.000
_cell.length_c   1.000
_cell.angle_alpha   90.00
_cell.angle_beta   90.00
_cell.angle_gamma   90.00
#
_symmetry.space_group_name_H-M   'P 1'
#
loop_
_entity.id
_entity.type
_entity.pdbx_description
1 polymer ?
#
loop_
_entity_poly.entity_id
_entity_poly.type
_entity_poly.pdbx_seq_one_letter_code
_entity_poly.pdbx_strand_id
1 'polypeptide(L)'
;SAKTLAKRGVVHVVACVAPLTWRWRKPGALVVLMYHRVLPKDSPLRKTEQPGMYVSPETLDLHLTELERRFELVHLDDWLRRAKQGETLPHSACAITFDDGWRDNYDFALPVLVKHQAPATIFLVSSYIGTAQRFWPNRLMSLVQAEFERPGSVAFPAKLRALVDPVLAQGRAQGRLDTEALDPVVQQALRLKEAEIRALVAAAEDRDTQGSGDDRDMLDVREIGMMAATGLIRFGSHSTTHFRLDDNATEDLLTAEIVASRARLRQI
;
A
#
# COMPACT_ATOMS: atom_id res chain seq x y z
N SER A 1 -5.75 26.39 -9.37
CA SER A 1 -4.63 27.12 -8.76
C SER A 1 -3.40 27.01 -9.66
N ALA A 2 -2.50 28.01 -9.64
CA ALA A 2 -1.25 28.02 -10.42
C ALA A 2 -0.38 26.76 -10.17
N LYS A 3 -0.40 26.22 -8.94
CA LYS A 3 0.27 24.95 -8.59
C LYS A 3 -0.25 23.75 -9.41
N THR A 4 -1.57 23.68 -9.64
CA THR A 4 -2.19 22.60 -10.41
C THR A 4 -1.80 22.66 -11.89
N LEU A 5 -1.71 23.86 -12.46
CA LEU A 5 -1.26 24.06 -13.84
C LEU A 5 0.22 23.67 -14.01
N ALA A 6 1.09 24.10 -13.10
CA ALA A 6 2.50 23.72 -13.11
C ALA A 6 2.68 22.19 -13.00
N LYS A 7 1.96 21.53 -12.08
CA LYS A 7 1.97 20.06 -11.94
C LYS A 7 1.53 19.37 -13.23
N ARG A 8 0.47 19.84 -13.88
CA ARG A 8 -0.02 19.30 -15.16
C ARG A 8 0.99 19.51 -16.29
N GLY A 9 1.66 20.66 -16.34
CA GLY A 9 2.72 20.94 -17.31
C GLY A 9 3.89 19.97 -17.19
N VAL A 10 4.37 19.72 -15.96
CA VAL A 10 5.45 18.74 -15.70
C VAL A 10 5.01 17.33 -16.08
N VAL A 11 3.82 16.89 -15.67
CA VAL A 11 3.30 15.56 -16.03
C VAL A 11 3.19 15.40 -17.54
N HIS A 12 2.73 16.43 -18.25
CA HIS A 12 2.61 16.41 -19.71
C HIS A 12 3.97 16.31 -20.40
N VAL A 13 4.95 17.12 -19.99
CA VAL A 13 6.31 17.04 -20.54
C VAL A 13 6.93 15.68 -20.27
N VAL A 14 6.82 15.16 -19.05
CA VAL A 14 7.30 13.80 -18.72
C VAL A 14 6.59 12.75 -19.57
N ALA A 15 5.27 12.83 -19.75
CA ALA A 15 4.52 11.89 -20.57
C ALA A 15 4.97 11.91 -22.05
N CYS A 16 5.33 13.07 -22.59
CA CYS A 16 5.83 13.21 -23.96
C CYS A 16 7.27 12.69 -24.12
N VAL A 17 8.11 12.84 -23.11
CA VAL A 17 9.54 12.47 -23.17
C VAL A 17 9.80 11.04 -22.67
N ALA A 18 8.94 10.49 -21.80
CA ALA A 18 9.07 9.14 -21.26
C ALA A 18 9.22 8.05 -22.34
N PRO A 19 8.42 8.04 -23.44
CA PRO A 19 8.60 7.07 -24.52
C PRO A 19 9.98 7.15 -25.18
N LEU A 20 10.54 8.36 -25.32
CA LEU A 20 11.88 8.56 -25.85
C LEU A 20 12.94 8.00 -24.91
N THR A 21 12.87 8.27 -23.60
CA THR A 21 13.81 7.67 -22.63
C THR A 21 13.67 6.16 -22.53
N TRP A 22 12.48 5.62 -22.78
CA TRP A 22 12.21 4.18 -22.71
C TRP A 22 12.93 3.39 -23.79
N ARG A 23 12.90 3.91 -25.03
CA ARG A 23 13.53 3.28 -26.20
C ARG A 23 15.05 3.11 -26.04
N TRP A 24 15.66 3.78 -25.05
CA TRP A 24 17.10 3.81 -24.82
C TRP A 24 17.52 2.97 -23.59
N ARG A 25 16.59 2.26 -22.96
CA ARG A 25 16.92 1.31 -21.89
C ARG A 25 17.64 0.08 -22.47
N LYS A 26 18.64 -0.41 -21.72
CA LYS A 26 19.34 -1.66 -22.08
C LYS A 26 18.34 -2.82 -22.15
N PRO A 27 18.46 -3.71 -23.14
CA PRO A 27 17.68 -4.96 -23.19
C PRO A 27 17.80 -5.73 -21.88
N GLY A 28 16.73 -6.41 -21.47
CA GLY A 28 16.70 -7.13 -20.19
C GLY A 28 16.53 -6.22 -18.97
N ALA A 29 15.88 -5.06 -19.12
CA ALA A 29 15.46 -4.22 -18.00
C ALA A 29 14.08 -4.65 -17.49
N LEU A 30 13.95 -4.83 -16.18
CA LEU A 30 12.66 -4.98 -15.49
C LEU A 30 12.19 -3.63 -14.96
N VAL A 31 10.91 -3.33 -15.09
CA VAL A 31 10.24 -2.33 -14.28
C VAL A 31 9.23 -2.99 -13.38
N VAL A 32 9.31 -2.63 -12.11
CA VAL A 32 8.34 -3.06 -11.10
C VAL A 32 7.39 -1.89 -10.88
N LEU A 33 6.12 -2.09 -11.18
CA LEU A 33 5.08 -1.13 -10.87
C LEU A 33 4.32 -1.63 -9.65
N MET A 34 4.54 -0.94 -8.54
CA MET A 34 3.99 -1.29 -7.23
C MET A 34 2.72 -0.49 -6.96
N TYR A 35 1.73 -1.16 -6.39
CA TYR A 35 0.49 -0.62 -5.86
C TYR A 35 0.34 -1.06 -4.40
N HIS A 36 -0.57 -0.43 -3.65
CA HIS A 36 -1.03 -0.99 -2.37
C HIS A 36 -2.52 -1.33 -2.51
N ARG A 37 -3.36 -0.29 -2.69
CA ARG A 37 -4.82 -0.44 -2.71
C ARG A 37 -5.46 -0.12 -4.06
N VAL A 38 -6.57 -0.78 -4.34
CA VAL A 38 -7.45 -0.50 -5.49
C VAL A 38 -8.86 -0.24 -4.98
N LEU A 39 -9.20 1.04 -4.81
CA LEU A 39 -10.46 1.45 -4.20
C LEU A 39 -11.34 2.18 -5.21
N PRO A 40 -12.65 1.93 -5.31
CA PRO A 40 -13.58 2.78 -6.05
C PRO A 40 -13.52 4.25 -5.63
N LYS A 41 -13.81 5.18 -6.53
CA LYS A 41 -13.65 6.64 -6.28
C LYS A 41 -14.47 7.17 -5.13
N ASP A 42 -15.62 6.58 -4.91
CA ASP A 42 -16.61 6.86 -3.86
C ASP A 42 -16.42 6.01 -2.59
N SER A 43 -15.41 5.13 -2.55
CA SER A 43 -15.15 4.29 -1.38
C SER A 43 -14.89 5.14 -0.13
N PRO A 44 -15.60 4.89 0.98
CA PRO A 44 -15.40 5.62 2.23
C PRO A 44 -14.00 5.38 2.83
N LEU A 45 -13.38 4.23 2.53
CA LEU A 45 -12.03 3.87 2.98
C LEU A 45 -10.97 4.85 2.49
N ARG A 46 -11.24 5.58 1.39
CA ARG A 46 -10.34 6.62 0.88
C ARG A 46 -10.18 7.81 1.84
N LYS A 47 -11.10 8.03 2.80
CA LYS A 47 -11.04 9.17 3.73
C LYS A 47 -9.92 9.04 4.77
N THR A 48 -9.51 7.82 5.09
CA THR A 48 -8.52 7.49 6.11
C THR A 48 -7.30 6.80 5.50
N GLU A 49 -7.02 7.09 4.23
CA GLU A 49 -5.91 6.52 3.48
C GLU A 49 -4.98 7.61 2.97
N GLN A 50 -3.66 7.38 3.04
CA GLN A 50 -2.71 8.40 2.61
C GLN A 50 -2.81 8.66 1.10
N PRO A 51 -2.68 9.93 0.66
CA PRO A 51 -2.59 10.24 -0.75
C PRO A 51 -1.46 9.43 -1.42
N GLY A 52 -1.77 8.77 -2.54
CA GLY A 52 -0.81 7.96 -3.30
C GLY A 52 -0.77 6.48 -2.92
N MET A 53 -1.45 6.04 -1.86
CA MET A 53 -1.53 4.63 -1.48
C MET A 53 -2.60 3.84 -2.24
N TYR A 54 -3.45 4.52 -3.00
CA TYR A 54 -4.54 3.88 -3.74
C TYR A 54 -4.70 4.41 -5.16
N VAL A 55 -5.21 3.55 -6.03
CA VAL A 55 -5.77 3.91 -7.34
C VAL A 55 -7.22 3.45 -7.43
N SER A 56 -7.97 3.91 -8.45
CA SER A 56 -9.27 3.31 -8.76
C SER A 56 -9.12 2.12 -9.73
N PRO A 57 -10.11 1.22 -9.81
CA PRO A 57 -10.11 0.14 -10.80
C PRO A 57 -9.93 0.68 -12.22
N GLU A 58 -10.57 1.80 -12.56
CA GLU A 58 -10.45 2.42 -13.87
C GLU A 58 -9.03 2.98 -14.11
N THR A 59 -8.38 3.49 -13.06
CA THR A 59 -7.00 3.95 -13.16
C THR A 59 -6.04 2.77 -13.33
N LEU A 60 -6.25 1.65 -12.63
CA LEU A 60 -5.47 0.44 -12.83
C LEU A 60 -5.64 -0.10 -14.26
N ASP A 61 -6.88 -0.16 -14.76
CA ASP A 61 -7.20 -0.57 -16.14
C ASP A 61 -6.46 0.26 -17.20
N LEU A 62 -6.46 1.59 -17.01
CA LEU A 62 -5.70 2.51 -17.87
C LEU A 62 -4.20 2.28 -17.79
N HIS A 63 -3.65 2.01 -16.59
CA HIS A 63 -2.24 1.70 -16.44
C HIS A 63 -1.88 0.40 -17.18
N LEU A 64 -2.63 -0.69 -16.96
CA LEU A 64 -2.36 -1.97 -17.61
C LEU A 64 -2.47 -1.88 -19.14
N THR A 65 -3.49 -1.19 -19.65
CA THR A 65 -3.66 -0.93 -21.08
C THR A 65 -2.43 -0.25 -21.68
N GLU A 66 -1.84 0.73 -20.99
CA GLU A 66 -0.65 1.42 -21.51
C GLU A 66 0.63 0.58 -21.37
N LEU A 67 0.74 -0.23 -20.32
CA LEU A 67 1.88 -1.12 -20.12
C LEU A 67 1.92 -2.22 -21.19
N GLU A 68 0.79 -2.86 -21.51
CA GLU A 68 0.73 -3.91 -22.53
C GLU A 68 1.20 -3.43 -23.91
N ARG A 69 1.07 -2.13 -24.20
CA ARG A 69 1.54 -1.55 -25.47
C ARG A 69 3.07 -1.47 -25.59
N ARG A 70 3.79 -1.54 -24.47
CA ARG A 70 5.24 -1.23 -24.40
C ARG A 70 6.05 -2.30 -23.67
N PHE A 71 5.39 -3.20 -22.95
CA PHE A 71 6.02 -4.16 -22.07
C PHE A 71 5.41 -5.54 -22.20
N GLU A 72 6.25 -6.54 -22.03
CA GLU A 72 5.80 -7.87 -21.64
C GLU A 72 5.51 -7.87 -20.14
N LEU A 73 4.26 -8.14 -19.76
CA LEU A 73 3.89 -8.31 -18.35
C LEU A 73 4.36 -9.69 -17.89
N VAL A 74 5.13 -9.74 -16.80
CA VAL A 74 5.78 -10.96 -16.33
C VAL A 74 5.58 -11.17 -14.83
N HIS A 75 5.53 -12.44 -14.42
CA HIS A 75 5.72 -12.82 -13.03
C HIS A 75 7.12 -12.40 -12.55
N LEU A 76 7.18 -11.70 -11.41
CA LEU A 76 8.41 -11.13 -10.87
C LEU A 76 9.47 -12.20 -10.61
N ASP A 77 9.08 -13.29 -9.96
CA ASP A 77 9.95 -14.41 -9.60
C ASP A 77 10.44 -15.19 -10.82
N ASP A 78 9.61 -15.35 -11.86
CA ASP A 78 10.04 -15.95 -13.13
C ASP A 78 11.10 -15.09 -13.80
N TRP A 79 10.88 -13.78 -13.90
CA TRP A 79 11.89 -12.88 -14.47
C TRP A 79 13.21 -12.94 -13.70
N LEU A 80 13.15 -12.89 -12.36
CA LEU A 80 14.33 -12.98 -11.50
C LEU A 80 15.07 -14.32 -11.65
N ARG A 81 14.33 -15.42 -11.78
CA ARG A 81 14.90 -16.74 -12.02
C ARG A 81 15.64 -16.80 -13.36
N ARG A 82 14.99 -16.37 -14.46
CA ARG A 82 15.59 -16.31 -15.80
C ARG A 82 16.87 -15.46 -15.80
N ALA A 83 16.83 -14.30 -15.15
CA ALA A 83 17.96 -13.38 -15.05
C ALA A 83 19.16 -14.03 -14.33
N LYS A 84 18.92 -14.73 -13.21
CA LYS A 84 19.97 -15.45 -12.48
C LYS A 84 20.58 -16.61 -13.27
N GLN A 85 19.79 -17.24 -14.14
CA GLN A 85 20.21 -18.37 -14.97
C GLN A 85 20.87 -17.94 -16.28
N GLY A 86 20.94 -16.63 -16.56
CA GLY A 86 21.48 -16.12 -17.83
C GLY A 86 20.59 -16.46 -19.03
N GLU A 87 19.30 -16.74 -18.81
CA GLU A 87 18.34 -17.01 -19.87
C GLU A 87 17.99 -15.72 -20.63
N THR A 88 17.41 -15.87 -21.82
CA THR A 88 16.92 -14.73 -22.61
C THR A 88 15.79 -14.02 -21.87
N LEU A 89 15.95 -12.72 -21.66
CA LEU A 89 14.96 -11.87 -21.01
C LEU A 89 14.17 -11.06 -22.04
N PRO A 90 12.90 -10.71 -21.74
CA PRO A 90 12.16 -9.76 -22.57
C PRO A 90 12.94 -8.45 -22.73
N HIS A 91 12.84 -7.85 -23.92
CA HIS A 91 13.49 -6.57 -24.19
C HIS A 91 13.00 -5.47 -23.22
N SER A 92 11.70 -5.48 -22.89
CA SER A 92 11.10 -4.58 -21.91
C SER A 92 10.05 -5.34 -21.12
N ALA A 93 10.38 -5.67 -19.87
CA ALA A 93 9.49 -6.40 -18.97
C ALA A 93 8.88 -5.46 -17.92
N CYS A 94 7.63 -5.70 -17.56
CA CYS A 94 7.00 -5.09 -16.39
C CYS A 94 6.44 -6.15 -15.44
N ALA A 95 6.79 -6.08 -14.16
CA ALA A 95 6.15 -6.84 -13.11
C ALA A 95 5.19 -5.93 -12.34
N ILE A 96 3.98 -6.41 -12.11
CA ILE A 96 2.98 -5.72 -11.28
C ILE A 96 3.07 -6.28 -9.86
N THR A 97 3.18 -5.42 -8.86
CA THR A 97 3.18 -5.83 -7.46
C THR A 97 2.17 -5.08 -6.63
N PHE A 98 1.64 -5.75 -5.60
CA PHE A 98 0.83 -5.14 -4.57
C PHE A 98 1.46 -5.42 -3.21
N ASP A 99 1.55 -4.42 -2.36
CA ASP A 99 2.07 -4.58 -1.01
C ASP A 99 0.92 -4.67 0.01
N ASP A 100 1.26 -5.10 1.23
CA ASP A 100 0.40 -5.29 2.41
C ASP A 100 -0.59 -6.47 2.40
N GLY A 101 -1.25 -6.74 1.27
CA GLY A 101 -2.28 -7.78 1.18
C GLY A 101 -3.69 -7.29 1.51
N TRP A 102 -4.06 -6.12 1.02
CA TRP A 102 -5.40 -5.54 1.19
C TRP A 102 -6.49 -6.37 0.50
N ARG A 103 -7.64 -6.53 1.15
CA ARG A 103 -8.83 -7.24 0.63
C ARG A 103 -9.30 -6.65 -0.70
N ASP A 104 -9.15 -5.35 -0.89
CA ASP A 104 -9.49 -4.67 -2.14
C ASP A 104 -8.65 -5.12 -3.34
N ASN A 105 -7.51 -5.79 -3.12
CA ASN A 105 -6.79 -6.48 -4.19
C ASN A 105 -7.59 -7.66 -4.76
N TYR A 106 -8.39 -8.34 -3.93
CA TYR A 106 -9.33 -9.38 -4.36
C TYR A 106 -10.60 -8.76 -4.96
N ASP A 107 -11.23 -7.83 -4.24
CA ASP A 107 -12.56 -7.31 -4.63
C ASP A 107 -12.50 -6.49 -5.93
N PHE A 108 -11.41 -5.74 -6.14
CA PHE A 108 -11.34 -4.72 -7.20
C PHE A 108 -10.13 -4.84 -8.12
N ALA A 109 -8.96 -5.26 -7.63
CA ALA A 109 -7.78 -5.42 -8.50
C ALA A 109 -7.86 -6.70 -9.34
N LEU A 110 -8.25 -7.83 -8.74
CA LEU A 110 -8.30 -9.14 -9.40
C LEU A 110 -9.12 -9.13 -10.70
N PRO A 111 -10.36 -8.57 -10.76
CA PRO A 111 -11.12 -8.55 -12.01
C PRO A 111 -10.40 -7.81 -13.14
N VAL A 112 -9.70 -6.71 -12.81
CA VAL A 112 -8.92 -5.92 -13.77
C VAL A 112 -7.69 -6.71 -14.24
N LEU A 113 -6.97 -7.35 -13.32
CA LEU A 113 -5.83 -8.20 -13.66
C LEU A 113 -6.23 -9.38 -14.55
N VAL A 114 -7.36 -10.02 -14.27
CA VAL A 114 -7.92 -11.11 -15.08
C VAL A 114 -8.30 -10.63 -16.48
N LYS A 115 -8.95 -9.47 -16.61
CA LYS A 115 -9.31 -8.86 -17.90
C LYS A 115 -8.07 -8.68 -18.79
N HIS A 116 -6.96 -8.27 -18.20
CA HIS A 116 -5.69 -8.02 -18.88
C HIS A 116 -4.79 -9.27 -19.01
N GLN A 117 -5.16 -10.40 -18.41
CA GLN A 117 -4.25 -11.55 -18.23
C GLN A 117 -2.90 -11.13 -17.63
N ALA A 118 -2.92 -10.12 -16.74
CA ALA A 118 -1.74 -9.50 -16.18
C ALA A 118 -1.23 -10.31 -14.98
N PRO A 119 -0.04 -10.92 -15.05
CA PRO A 119 0.56 -11.55 -13.88
C PRO A 119 0.93 -10.50 -12.82
N ALA A 120 0.67 -10.82 -11.55
CA ALA A 120 1.00 -9.95 -10.43
C ALA A 120 1.51 -10.73 -9.22
N THR A 121 2.27 -10.04 -8.36
CA THR A 121 2.73 -10.56 -7.08
C THR A 121 2.18 -9.72 -5.93
N ILE A 122 1.56 -10.35 -4.94
CA ILE A 122 1.07 -9.68 -3.73
C ILE A 122 1.98 -10.03 -2.55
N PHE A 123 2.61 -9.05 -1.94
CA PHE A 123 3.43 -9.21 -0.74
C PHE A 123 2.55 -9.07 0.51
N LEU A 124 2.36 -10.17 1.23
CA LEU A 124 1.42 -10.27 2.35
C LEU A 124 2.09 -10.01 3.70
N VAL A 125 1.46 -9.19 4.54
CA VAL A 125 1.80 -9.09 5.97
C VAL A 125 1.20 -10.28 6.69
N SER A 126 2.03 -11.27 7.00
CA SER A 126 1.52 -12.62 7.30
C SER A 126 0.66 -12.73 8.56
N SER A 127 0.89 -11.90 9.58
CA SER A 127 0.05 -11.89 10.79
C SER A 127 -1.28 -11.18 10.62
N TYR A 128 -1.47 -10.43 9.52
CA TYR A 128 -2.67 -9.63 9.26
C TYR A 128 -3.73 -10.42 8.47
N ILE A 129 -3.31 -11.49 7.78
CA ILE A 129 -4.18 -12.35 6.96
C ILE A 129 -5.38 -12.83 7.77
N GLY A 130 -6.58 -12.52 7.27
CA GLY A 130 -7.86 -12.90 7.88
C GLY A 130 -8.20 -12.21 9.20
N THR A 131 -7.44 -11.18 9.60
CA THR A 131 -7.66 -10.43 10.85
C THR A 131 -8.26 -9.04 10.60
N ALA A 132 -8.83 -8.44 11.64
CA ALA A 132 -9.28 -7.04 11.63
C ALA A 132 -8.15 -6.05 11.98
N GLN A 133 -6.88 -6.47 11.95
CA GLN A 133 -5.76 -5.57 12.23
C GLN A 133 -5.62 -4.53 11.13
N ARG A 134 -5.34 -3.29 11.53
CA ARG A 134 -5.06 -2.15 10.66
C ARG A 134 -3.66 -1.62 10.93
N PHE A 135 -2.99 -1.09 9.90
CA PHE A 135 -1.69 -0.47 10.08
C PHE A 135 -1.82 0.81 10.91
N TRP A 136 -0.77 1.14 11.67
CA TRP A 136 -0.79 2.32 12.55
C TRP A 136 -1.03 3.64 11.80
N PRO A 137 -0.62 3.86 10.52
CA PRO A 137 -0.97 5.08 9.79
C PRO A 137 -2.47 5.24 9.61
N ASN A 138 -3.16 4.18 9.16
CA ASN A 138 -4.61 4.19 8.95
C ASN A 138 -5.35 4.39 10.28
N ARG A 139 -4.87 3.74 11.34
CA ARG A 139 -5.39 3.91 12.71
C ARG A 139 -5.23 5.36 13.19
N LEU A 140 -4.04 5.93 13.03
CA LEU A 140 -3.78 7.33 13.40
C LEU A 140 -4.68 8.30 12.61
N MET A 141 -4.79 8.14 11.29
CA MET A 141 -5.68 8.97 10.47
C MET A 141 -7.13 8.86 10.93
N SER A 142 -7.60 7.66 11.27
CA SER A 142 -8.96 7.43 11.79
C SER A 142 -9.19 8.13 13.13
N LEU A 143 -8.22 8.06 14.06
CA LEU A 143 -8.29 8.76 15.34
C LEU A 143 -8.34 10.29 15.16
N VAL A 144 -7.51 10.85 14.28
CA VAL A 144 -7.50 12.29 14.00
C VAL A 144 -8.82 12.73 13.35
N GLN A 145 -9.36 11.92 12.43
CA GLN A 145 -10.67 12.16 11.82
C GLN A 145 -11.79 12.16 12.86
N ALA A 146 -11.79 11.17 13.78
CA ALA A 146 -12.77 11.09 14.85
C ALA A 146 -12.72 12.31 15.79
N GLU A 147 -11.52 12.74 16.19
CA GLU A 147 -11.31 13.94 17.03
C GLU A 147 -11.72 15.24 16.30
N PHE A 148 -11.57 15.29 14.98
CA PHE A 148 -12.05 16.42 14.19
C PHE A 148 -13.57 16.50 14.16
N GLU A 149 -14.24 15.38 13.93
CA GLU A 149 -15.71 15.27 13.86
C GLU A 149 -16.35 15.48 15.23
N ARG A 150 -15.73 14.98 16.30
CA ARG A 150 -16.18 15.09 17.68
C ARG A 150 -14.99 15.52 18.56
N PRO A 151 -14.80 16.82 18.79
CA PRO A 151 -13.72 17.32 19.64
C PRO A 151 -13.77 16.72 21.06
N GLY A 152 -12.64 16.22 21.55
CA GLY A 152 -12.54 15.54 22.84
C GLY A 152 -12.95 14.07 22.83
N SER A 153 -13.20 13.48 21.65
CA SER A 153 -13.53 12.05 21.53
C SER A 153 -12.32 11.14 21.61
N VAL A 154 -11.10 11.66 21.41
CA VAL A 154 -9.87 10.87 21.47
C VAL A 154 -8.90 11.43 22.50
N ALA A 155 -8.52 10.60 23.45
CA ALA A 155 -7.51 10.91 24.46
C ALA A 155 -6.09 10.63 23.93
N PHE A 156 -5.53 11.56 23.16
CA PHE A 156 -4.17 11.41 22.63
C PHE A 156 -3.09 11.55 23.73
N PRO A 157 -2.10 10.64 23.81
CA PRO A 157 -0.89 10.86 24.60
C PRO A 157 -0.20 12.17 24.20
N ALA A 158 0.42 12.88 25.15
CA ALA A 158 0.96 14.23 24.95
C ALA A 158 1.89 14.35 23.71
N LYS A 159 2.77 13.36 23.50
CA LYS A 159 3.68 13.34 22.34
C LYS A 159 2.92 13.25 21.02
N LEU A 160 1.87 12.41 20.96
CA LEU A 160 1.04 12.26 19.77
C LEU A 160 0.15 13.50 19.57
N ARG A 161 -0.41 14.04 20.67
CA ARG A 161 -1.21 15.26 20.67
C ARG A 161 -0.47 16.44 20.02
N ALA A 162 0.82 16.60 20.33
CA ALA A 162 1.66 17.63 19.72
C ALA A 162 1.78 17.53 18.18
N LEU A 163 1.67 16.32 17.62
CA LEU A 163 1.65 16.10 16.17
C LEU A 163 0.26 16.33 15.56
N VAL A 164 -0.79 16.00 16.31
CA VAL A 164 -2.19 16.07 15.87
C VAL A 164 -2.75 17.49 15.90
N ASP A 165 -2.43 18.28 16.94
CA ASP A 165 -3.03 19.61 17.16
C ASP A 165 -2.87 20.58 15.98
N PRO A 166 -1.70 20.69 15.32
CA PRO A 166 -1.55 21.57 14.15
C PRO A 166 -2.47 21.18 12.99
N VAL A 167 -2.65 19.88 12.77
CA VAL A 167 -3.51 19.34 11.70
C VAL A 167 -4.98 19.61 12.00
N LEU A 168 -5.41 19.38 13.25
CA LEU A 168 -6.78 19.70 13.67
C LEU A 168 -7.07 21.20 13.59
N ALA A 169 -6.14 22.05 14.04
CA ALA A 169 -6.29 23.50 13.96
C ALA A 169 -6.43 23.96 12.52
N GLN A 170 -5.60 23.45 11.62
CA GLN A 170 -5.69 23.73 10.18
C GLN A 170 -7.00 23.25 9.57
N GLY A 171 -7.43 22.02 9.87
CA GLY A 171 -8.70 21.47 9.38
C GLY A 171 -9.91 22.30 9.85
N ARG A 172 -9.90 22.74 11.12
CA ARG A 172 -10.97 23.59 11.68
C ARG A 172 -11.02 24.95 11.02
N ALA A 173 -9.86 25.57 10.79
CA ALA A 173 -9.79 26.85 10.06
C ALA A 173 -10.31 26.75 8.63
N GLN A 174 -10.19 25.58 7.98
CA GLN A 174 -10.70 25.33 6.62
C GLN A 174 -12.14 24.79 6.60
N GLY A 175 -12.71 24.43 7.74
CA GLY A 175 -14.01 23.78 7.85
C GLY A 175 -14.08 22.36 7.28
N ARG A 176 -12.93 21.74 6.99
CA ARG A 176 -12.83 20.39 6.42
C ARG A 176 -11.49 19.74 6.75
N LEU A 177 -11.49 18.41 6.85
CA LEU A 177 -10.29 17.60 7.00
C LEU A 177 -10.31 16.51 5.93
N ASP A 178 -9.46 16.66 4.91
CA ASP A 178 -9.28 15.67 3.86
C ASP A 178 -7.96 14.92 4.04
N THR A 179 -7.71 13.93 3.17
CA THR A 179 -6.50 13.11 3.25
C THR A 179 -5.21 13.90 3.02
N GLU A 180 -5.24 14.95 2.18
CA GLU A 180 -4.09 15.84 1.98
C GLU A 180 -3.77 16.64 3.26
N ALA A 181 -4.79 17.04 4.02
CA ALA A 181 -4.61 17.69 5.31
C ALA A 181 -4.17 16.72 6.42
N LEU A 182 -4.54 15.43 6.32
CA LEU A 182 -4.13 14.39 7.28
C LEU A 182 -2.69 13.93 7.05
N ASP A 183 -2.20 13.83 5.81
CA ASP A 183 -0.87 13.28 5.50
C ASP A 183 0.29 13.84 6.36
N PRO A 184 0.36 15.16 6.66
CA PRO A 184 1.41 15.70 7.53
C PRO A 184 1.52 15.04 8.91
N VAL A 185 0.42 14.54 9.49
CA VAL A 185 0.46 13.86 10.80
C VAL A 185 1.22 12.54 10.71
N VAL A 186 0.99 11.79 9.63
CA VAL A 186 1.66 10.51 9.39
C VAL A 186 3.12 10.77 9.07
N GLN A 187 3.44 11.72 8.19
CA GLN A 187 4.82 12.07 7.83
C GLN A 187 5.66 12.50 9.04
N GLN A 188 5.05 13.21 10.00
CA GLN A 188 5.72 13.55 11.25
C GLN A 188 5.88 12.34 12.18
N ALA A 189 4.85 11.50 12.28
CA ALA A 189 4.89 10.26 13.06
C ALA A 189 5.91 9.24 12.54
N LEU A 190 6.23 9.26 11.22
CA LEU A 190 7.30 8.44 10.63
C LEU A 190 8.68 8.71 11.24
N ARG A 191 8.89 9.86 11.88
CA ARG A 191 10.16 10.22 12.54
C ARG A 191 10.36 9.55 13.90
N LEU A 192 9.30 8.96 14.45
CA LEU A 192 9.37 8.21 15.70
C LEU A 192 9.83 6.78 15.45
N LYS A 193 10.43 6.15 16.45
CA LYS A 193 10.76 4.71 16.37
C LYS A 193 9.48 3.90 16.23
N GLU A 194 9.55 2.79 15.48
CA GLU A 194 8.38 1.95 15.17
C GLU A 194 7.63 1.48 16.41
N ALA A 195 8.35 0.96 17.41
CA ALA A 195 7.76 0.52 18.67
C ALA A 195 7.09 1.67 19.44
N GLU A 196 7.66 2.88 19.38
CA GLU A 196 7.11 4.06 20.04
C GLU A 196 5.79 4.50 19.40
N ILE A 197 5.76 4.67 18.07
CA ILE A 197 4.52 5.13 17.40
C ILE A 197 3.39 4.11 17.56
N ARG A 198 3.68 2.81 17.47
CA ARG A 198 2.68 1.76 17.71
C ARG A 198 2.10 1.83 19.12
N ALA A 199 2.95 2.02 20.14
CA ALA A 199 2.50 2.16 21.51
C ALA A 199 1.65 3.42 21.72
N LEU A 200 2.04 4.56 21.12
CA LEU A 200 1.28 5.81 21.21
C LEU A 200 -0.10 5.71 20.54
N VAL A 201 -0.17 5.11 19.35
CA VAL A 201 -1.45 4.90 18.64
C VAL A 201 -2.33 3.94 19.42
N ALA A 202 -1.79 2.83 19.93
CA ALA A 202 -2.54 1.88 20.75
C ALA A 202 -3.06 2.50 22.05
N ALA A 203 -2.32 3.43 22.66
CA ALA A 203 -2.76 4.13 23.86
C ALA A 203 -3.87 5.17 23.60
N ALA A 204 -4.02 5.63 22.35
CA ALA A 204 -5.07 6.58 21.95
C ALA A 204 -6.36 5.89 21.51
N GLU A 205 -6.33 4.58 21.26
CA GLU A 205 -7.51 3.81 20.89
C GLU A 205 -8.31 3.41 22.12
N ASP A 206 -9.63 3.58 22.03
CA ASP A 206 -10.53 3.02 23.01
C ASP A 206 -10.63 1.50 22.81
N ARG A 207 -10.61 0.74 23.91
CA ARG A 207 -10.56 -0.74 23.85
C ARG A 207 -11.89 -1.38 23.44
N ASP A 208 -12.97 -0.60 23.43
CA ASP A 208 -14.34 -1.10 23.24
C ASP A 208 -14.82 -1.14 21.78
N THR A 209 -14.05 -0.62 20.82
CA THR A 209 -14.40 -0.70 19.40
C THR A 209 -13.75 -1.90 18.72
N GLN A 210 -14.18 -3.12 19.05
CA GLN A 210 -13.87 -4.29 18.22
C GLN A 210 -15.00 -4.49 17.19
N GLY A 211 -14.67 -4.27 15.91
CA GLY A 211 -15.58 -4.46 14.78
C GLY A 211 -16.04 -5.91 14.62
N SER A 212 -17.24 -6.09 14.07
CA SER A 212 -17.78 -7.40 13.70
C SER A 212 -16.97 -8.07 12.59
N GLY A 213 -16.96 -9.40 12.55
CA GLY A 213 -16.03 -10.23 11.75
C GLY A 213 -15.98 -10.07 10.22
N ASP A 214 -16.76 -9.19 9.59
CA ASP A 214 -16.64 -8.85 8.15
C ASP A 214 -15.97 -7.47 7.90
N ASP A 215 -15.63 -6.72 8.95
CA ASP A 215 -14.97 -5.40 8.85
C ASP A 215 -13.44 -5.48 8.65
N ARG A 216 -12.96 -6.55 8.00
CA ARG A 216 -11.53 -6.75 7.75
C ARG A 216 -11.09 -6.03 6.48
N ASP A 217 -9.96 -5.34 6.59
CA ASP A 217 -9.32 -4.70 5.44
C ASP A 217 -8.33 -5.64 4.71
N MET A 218 -7.98 -6.77 5.32
CA MET A 218 -6.88 -7.63 4.88
C MET A 218 -7.42 -8.92 4.27
N LEU A 219 -6.75 -9.44 3.24
CA LEU A 219 -7.11 -10.71 2.59
C LEU A 219 -7.18 -11.86 3.60
N ASP A 220 -8.08 -12.81 3.38
CA ASP A 220 -8.10 -14.08 4.09
C ASP A 220 -7.53 -15.24 3.24
N VAL A 221 -7.35 -16.40 3.89
CA VAL A 221 -6.80 -17.61 3.25
C VAL A 221 -7.65 -18.09 2.06
N ARG A 222 -8.98 -17.95 2.15
CA ARG A 222 -9.89 -18.38 1.07
C ARG A 222 -9.69 -17.49 -0.16
N GLU A 223 -9.63 -16.18 0.02
CA GLU A 223 -9.39 -15.20 -1.05
C GLU A 223 -8.01 -15.39 -1.68
N ILE A 224 -6.98 -15.58 -0.86
CA ILE A 224 -5.61 -15.91 -1.33
C ILE A 224 -5.65 -17.16 -2.22
N GLY A 225 -6.32 -18.23 -1.78
CA GLY A 225 -6.47 -19.46 -2.55
C GLY A 225 -7.20 -19.25 -3.88
N MET A 226 -8.28 -18.47 -3.87
CA MET A 226 -9.04 -18.14 -5.11
C MET A 226 -8.20 -17.32 -6.09
N MET A 227 -7.43 -16.35 -5.61
CA MET A 227 -6.51 -15.55 -6.44
C MET A 227 -5.39 -16.42 -7.02
N ALA A 228 -4.76 -17.27 -6.20
CA ALA A 228 -3.73 -18.20 -6.65
C ALA A 228 -4.24 -19.15 -7.74
N ALA A 229 -5.46 -19.66 -7.59
CA ALA A 229 -6.09 -20.59 -8.54
C ALA A 229 -6.26 -20.01 -9.95
N THR A 230 -6.21 -18.68 -10.13
CA THR A 230 -6.21 -18.06 -11.45
C THR A 230 -4.92 -18.31 -12.25
N GLY A 231 -3.82 -18.66 -11.58
CA GLY A 231 -2.48 -18.73 -12.18
C GLY A 231 -1.83 -17.36 -12.47
N LEU A 232 -2.59 -16.27 -12.33
CA LEU A 232 -2.12 -14.90 -12.56
C LEU A 232 -1.51 -14.27 -11.31
N ILE A 233 -1.92 -14.70 -10.10
CA ILE A 233 -1.49 -14.08 -8.85
C ILE A 233 -0.54 -15.01 -8.10
N ARG A 234 0.64 -14.48 -7.76
CA ARG A 234 1.60 -15.12 -6.85
C ARG A 234 1.72 -14.31 -5.56
N PHE A 235 2.20 -14.95 -4.51
CA PHE A 235 2.30 -14.34 -3.19
C PHE A 235 3.72 -14.33 -2.67
N GLY A 236 4.09 -13.23 -2.02
CA GLY A 236 5.37 -13.03 -1.35
C GLY A 236 5.19 -12.58 0.10
N SER A 237 6.28 -12.52 0.86
CA SER A 237 6.26 -12.05 2.25
C SER A 237 6.53 -10.54 2.32
N HIS A 238 5.71 -9.85 3.12
CA HIS A 238 5.89 -8.45 3.49
C HIS A 238 6.06 -8.29 5.01
N SER A 239 6.99 -9.04 5.60
CA SER A 239 7.21 -9.15 7.04
C SER A 239 6.03 -9.77 7.83
N THR A 240 6.17 -9.92 9.14
CA THR A 240 5.15 -10.56 9.98
C THR A 240 4.11 -9.53 10.38
N THR A 241 4.53 -8.37 10.89
CA THR A 241 3.65 -7.36 11.50
C THR A 241 3.71 -5.99 10.83
N HIS A 242 4.37 -5.90 9.67
CA HIS A 242 4.69 -4.64 8.98
C HIS A 242 5.57 -3.73 9.86
N PHE A 243 6.47 -4.33 10.65
CA PHE A 243 7.38 -3.58 11.50
C PHE A 243 8.43 -2.90 10.62
N ARG A 244 8.56 -1.57 10.74
CA ARG A 244 9.63 -0.83 10.04
C ARG A 244 10.98 -1.21 10.62
N LEU A 245 11.75 -1.98 9.85
CA LEU A 245 13.11 -2.36 10.18
C LEU A 245 14.04 -1.15 9.98
N ASP A 246 14.96 -0.94 10.91
CA ASP A 246 16.02 0.06 10.83
C ASP A 246 17.40 -0.60 10.98
N ASP A 247 18.46 0.18 10.81
CA ASP A 247 19.85 -0.31 10.87
C ASP A 247 20.24 -0.91 12.24
N ASN A 248 19.43 -0.72 13.28
CA ASN A 248 19.63 -1.26 14.63
C ASN A 248 18.73 -2.47 14.93
N ALA A 249 18.04 -3.03 13.93
CA ALA A 249 17.21 -4.22 14.11
C ALA A 249 18.04 -5.40 14.64
N THR A 250 17.59 -6.01 15.72
CA THR A 250 18.24 -7.19 16.30
C THR A 250 18.02 -8.43 15.42
N GLU A 251 18.92 -9.40 15.51
CA GLU A 251 18.77 -10.68 14.80
C GLU A 251 17.46 -11.39 15.16
N ASP A 252 17.04 -11.32 16.43
CA ASP A 252 15.74 -11.84 16.89
C ASP A 252 14.56 -11.16 16.19
N LEU A 253 14.60 -9.82 16.06
CA LEU A 253 13.55 -9.07 15.37
C LEU A 253 13.53 -9.41 13.88
N LEU A 254 14.70 -9.47 13.22
CA LEU A 254 14.81 -9.86 11.82
C LEU A 254 14.29 -11.29 11.59
N THR A 255 14.58 -12.21 12.51
CA THR A 255 14.08 -13.59 12.45
C THR A 255 12.55 -13.62 12.62
N ALA A 256 12.03 -12.88 13.59
CA ALA A 256 10.59 -12.79 13.85
C ALA A 256 9.82 -12.12 12.69
N GLU A 257 10.38 -11.10 12.04
CA GLU A 257 9.71 -10.38 10.96
C GLU A 257 9.91 -11.02 9.59
N ILE A 258 11.10 -11.51 9.26
CA ILE A 258 11.42 -11.99 7.90
C ILE A 258 11.23 -13.50 7.80
N VAL A 259 11.90 -14.26 8.68
CA VAL A 259 11.94 -15.73 8.59
C VAL A 259 10.59 -16.32 8.94
N ALA A 260 10.00 -15.89 10.05
CA ALA A 260 8.70 -16.39 10.50
C ALA A 260 7.57 -16.01 9.52
N SER A 261 7.61 -14.82 8.91
CA SER A 261 6.62 -14.44 7.91
C SER A 261 6.64 -15.37 6.70
N ARG A 262 7.83 -15.64 6.16
CA ARG A 262 7.99 -16.60 5.07
C ARG A 262 7.56 -18.01 5.46
N ALA A 263 7.86 -18.45 6.68
CA ALA A 263 7.47 -19.77 7.17
C ALA A 263 5.94 -19.90 7.26
N ARG A 264 5.25 -18.86 7.76
CA ARG A 264 3.79 -18.82 7.85
C ARG A 264 3.13 -18.87 6.48
N LEU A 265 3.62 -18.11 5.50
CA LEU A 265 3.05 -18.13 4.15
C LEU A 265 3.20 -19.47 3.44
N ARG A 266 4.16 -20.32 3.82
CA ARG A 266 4.29 -21.68 3.27
C ARG A 266 3.24 -22.67 3.78
N GLN A 267 2.50 -22.30 4.83
CA GLN A 267 1.48 -23.14 5.46
C GLN A 267 0.06 -22.80 4.96
N ILE A 268 -0.06 -21.73 4.17
CA ILE A 268 -1.30 -21.19 3.60
C ILE A 268 -1.35 -21.60 2.13
#